data_AF-A0A3P5WJK7-F1
#
_entry.id   AF-A0A3P5WJK7-F1
#
_cell.length_a   1.000
_cell.length_b   1.000
_cell.length_c   1.000
_cell.angle_alpha   90.00
_cell.angle_beta   90.00
_cell.angle_gamma   90.00
#
_symmetry.space_group_name_H-M   'P 1'
#
loop_
_entity.id
_entity.type
_entity.pdbx_description
1 polymer ?
#
loop_
_entity_poly.entity_id
_entity_poly.type
_entity_poly.pdbx_seq_one_letter_code
_entity_poly.pdbx_strand_id
1 'polypeptide(L)'
;MKGALPVEIISILVIGTVLLLLLMMNKKQIQKASERLSVYWFRLAFAFLVLFAMNVAGGFIGIYVPINIASGLLLAVLGIPGFAALCAFAVFL
;
A
#
# COMPACT_ATOMS: atom_id res chain seq x y z
N MET A 1 19.15 -35.49 1.67
CA MET A 1 19.63 -34.10 1.63
C MET A 1 18.44 -33.15 1.53
N LYS A 2 17.97 -32.59 2.65
CA LYS A 2 17.03 -31.45 2.66
C LYS A 2 17.64 -30.39 3.58
N GLY A 3 18.48 -29.54 3.00
CA GLY A 3 19.08 -28.39 3.69
C GLY A 3 18.09 -27.23 3.77
N ALA A 4 16.94 -27.44 4.41
CA ALA A 4 16.03 -26.35 4.72
C ALA A 4 16.63 -25.58 5.90
N LEU A 5 17.13 -24.36 5.63
CA LEU A 5 17.59 -23.47 6.68
C LEU A 5 16.41 -23.17 7.61
N PRO A 6 16.58 -23.26 8.94
CA PRO A 6 15.51 -22.95 9.88
C PRO A 6 15.07 -21.50 9.69
N VAL A 7 13.76 -21.27 9.76
CA VAL A 7 13.12 -19.97 9.47
C VAL A 7 13.72 -18.86 10.33
N GLU A 8 14.17 -19.19 11.54
CA GLU A 8 14.86 -18.27 12.45
C GLU A 8 16.17 -17.72 11.87
N ILE A 9 16.99 -18.57 11.24
CA ILE A 9 18.25 -18.15 10.62
C ILE A 9 17.97 -17.25 9.41
N ILE A 10 16.93 -17.57 8.63
CA ILE A 10 16.52 -16.74 7.50
C ILE A 10 16.07 -15.37 7.99
N SER A 11 15.25 -15.30 9.05
CA SER A 11 14.81 -14.02 9.61
C SER A 11 15.98 -13.18 10.14
N ILE A 12 16.96 -13.78 10.83
CA ILE A 12 18.14 -13.07 11.33
C ILE A 12 18.97 -12.55 10.15
N LEU A 13 19.14 -13.34 9.09
CA LEU A 13 19.90 -12.94 7.91
C LEU A 13 19.24 -11.77 7.17
N VAL A 14 17.91 -11.81 7.03
CA VAL A 14 17.12 -10.74 6.39
C VAL A 14 17.20 -9.46 7.21
N ILE A 15 16.94 -9.53 8.52
CA ILE A 15 17.00 -8.37 9.40
C ILE A 15 18.42 -7.79 9.43
N GLY A 16 19.44 -8.64 9.55
CA GLY A 16 20.84 -8.23 9.53
C GLY A 16 21.25 -7.56 8.22
N THR A 17 20.81 -8.09 7.07
CA THR A 17 21.07 -7.51 5.76
C THR A 17 20.39 -6.14 5.61
N VAL A 18 19.12 -6.03 6.01
CA VAL A 18 18.38 -4.75 5.98
C VAL A 18 19.05 -3.72 6.88
N LEU A 19 19.51 -4.12 8.07
CA LEU A 19 20.18 -3.21 9.01
C LEU A 19 21.54 -2.75 8.49
N LEU A 20 22.33 -3.65 7.90
CA LEU A 20 23.59 -3.31 7.23
C LEU A 20 23.38 -2.33 6.08
N LEU A 21 22.36 -2.58 5.26
CA LEU A 21 22.01 -1.72 4.13
C LEU A 21 21.55 -0.34 4.61
N LEU A 22 20.80 -0.29 5.72
CA LEU A 22 20.39 0.95 6.38
C LEU A 22 21.60 1.72 6.94
N LEU A 23 22.56 1.03 7.56
CA LEU A 23 23.77 1.63 8.12
C LEU A 23 24.70 2.17 7.03
N MET A 24 24.73 1.51 5.88
CA MET A 24 25.54 1.92 4.72
C MET A 24 24.91 3.10 3.95
N MET A 25 23.61 3.37 4.16
CA MET A 25 22.93 4.52 3.56
C MET A 25 23.29 5.82 4.30
N ASN A 26 23.63 6.84 3.51
CA ASN A 26 23.96 8.15 4.03
C ASN A 26 22.72 8.84 4.63
N LYS A 27 22.88 9.68 5.68
CA LYS A 27 21.74 10.31 6.38
C LYS A 27 20.78 11.07 5.45
N LYS A 28 21.32 11.72 4.41
CA LYS A 28 20.52 12.40 3.37
C LYS A 28 19.67 11.43 2.53
N GLN A 29 20.19 10.23 2.25
CA GLN A 29 19.47 9.20 1.49
C GLN A 29 18.33 8.62 2.34
N ILE A 30 18.57 8.36 3.63
CA ILE A 30 17.55 7.88 4.56
C ILE A 30 16.43 8.92 4.71
N GLN A 31 16.77 10.20 4.89
CA GLN A 31 15.79 11.27 4.99
C GLN A 31 14.92 11.37 3.73
N LYS A 32 15.55 11.34 2.55
CA LYS A 32 14.83 11.40 1.26
C LYS A 32 13.97 10.17 1.01
N ALA A 33 14.43 8.99 1.43
CA ALA A 33 13.65 7.75 1.35
C ALA A 33 12.45 7.79 2.31
N SER A 34 12.66 8.23 3.55
CA SER A 34 11.61 8.38 4.57
C SER A 34 10.54 9.39 4.12
N GLU A 35 10.94 10.51 3.53
CA GLU A 35 10.01 11.51 2.99
C GLU A 35 9.14 10.93 1.86
N ARG A 36 9.75 10.23 0.90
CA ARG A 36 9.00 9.54 -0.17
C ARG A 36 8.08 8.45 0.37
N LEU A 37 8.55 7.68 1.35
CA LEU A 37 7.77 6.61 1.97
C LEU A 37 6.60 7.18 2.78
N SER A 38 6.79 8.30 3.46
CA SER A 38 5.75 9.04 4.16
C SER A 38 4.68 9.56 3.19
N VAL A 39 5.09 10.19 2.09
CA VAL A 39 4.15 10.64 1.04
C VAL A 39 3.38 9.46 0.43
N TYR A 40 4.07 8.35 0.18
CA TYR A 40 3.43 7.13 -0.35
C TYR A 40 2.42 6.54 0.63
N TRP A 41 2.79 6.43 1.91
CA TRP A 41 1.90 5.94 2.98
C TRP A 41 0.71 6.87 3.19
N PHE A 42 0.93 8.18 3.16
CA PHE A 42 -0.14 9.15 3.26
C PHE A 42 -1.12 9.03 2.08
N ARG A 43 -0.60 8.90 0.86
CA ARG A 43 -1.42 8.70 -0.35
C ARG A 43 -2.21 7.39 -0.29
N LEU A 44 -1.62 6.33 0.26
CA LEU A 44 -2.28 5.05 0.48
C LEU A 44 -3.41 5.18 1.51
N ALA A 45 -3.15 5.77 2.67
CA ALA A 45 -4.16 6.00 3.70
C ALA A 45 -5.31 6.90 3.18
N PHE A 46 -4.96 7.95 2.44
CA PHE A 46 -5.93 8.84 1.82
C PHE A 46 -6.80 8.12 0.77
N ALA A 47 -6.20 7.23 -0.02
CA ALA A 47 -6.93 6.43 -1.00
C ALA A 47 -7.97 5.51 -0.32
N PHE A 48 -7.61 4.87 0.79
CA PHE A 48 -8.57 4.10 1.60
C PHE A 48 -9.67 4.97 2.20
N LEU A 49 -9.33 6.18 2.65
CA LEU A 49 -10.31 7.14 3.18
C LEU A 49 -11.33 7.56 2.11
N VAL A 50 -10.87 7.83 0.89
CA VAL A 50 -11.74 8.16 -0.26
C VAL A 50 -12.62 6.97 -0.64
N LEU A 51 -12.05 5.75 -0.67
CA LEU A 51 -12.81 4.52 -0.92
C LEU A 51 -13.91 4.28 0.13
N PHE A 52 -13.58 4.53 1.40
CA PHE A 52 -14.54 4.43 2.48
C PHE A 52 -15.65 5.47 2.32
N ALA A 53 -15.31 6.73 2.02
CA ALA A 53 -16.29 7.78 1.77
C ALA A 53 -17.21 7.43 0.57
N MET A 54 -16.66 6.87 -0.51
CA MET A 54 -17.45 6.40 -1.65
C MET A 54 -18.37 5.24 -1.31
N ASN A 55 -17.90 4.27 -0.53
CA ASN A 55 -18.74 3.16 -0.12
C ASN A 55 -19.93 3.65 0.73
N VAL A 56 -19.68 4.58 1.65
CA VAL A 56 -20.73 5.19 2.48
C VAL A 56 -21.69 6.03 1.62
N ALA A 57 -21.17 6.91 0.76
CA ALA A 57 -21.99 7.76 -0.12
C ALA A 57 -22.78 6.93 -1.15
N GLY A 58 -22.15 5.92 -1.74
CA GLY A 58 -22.75 4.96 -2.67
C GLY A 58 -23.83 4.12 -2.00
N GLY A 59 -23.65 3.75 -0.73
CA GLY A 59 -24.65 3.03 0.05
C GLY A 59 -25.99 3.76 0.15
N PHE A 60 -26.00 5.10 0.13
CA PHE A 60 -27.25 5.88 0.12
C PHE A 60 -28.01 5.81 -1.20
N ILE A 61 -27.31 5.53 -2.32
CA ILE A 61 -27.88 5.40 -3.67
C ILE A 61 -27.94 3.94 -4.14
N GLY A 62 -27.66 2.97 -3.26
CA GLY A 62 -27.67 1.53 -3.56
C GLY A 62 -26.43 1.01 -4.29
N ILE A 63 -25.37 1.81 -4.44
CA ILE A 63 -24.11 1.42 -5.08
C ILE A 63 -23.08 1.02 -4.02
N TYR A 64 -22.70 -0.26 -3.98
CA TYR A 64 -21.73 -0.77 -3.02
C TYR A 64 -20.33 -0.84 -3.63
N VAL A 65 -19.45 0.11 -3.27
CA VAL A 65 -18.04 0.07 -3.68
C VAL A 65 -17.23 -0.80 -2.70
N PRO A 66 -16.67 -1.95 -3.09
CA PRO A 66 -15.99 -2.84 -2.16
C PRO A 66 -14.69 -2.24 -1.62
N ILE A 67 -14.62 -2.11 -0.28
CA ILE A 67 -13.43 -1.64 0.45
C ILE A 67 -12.52 -2.84 0.70
N ASN A 68 -11.57 -3.10 -0.20
CA ASN A 68 -10.56 -4.14 -0.02
C ASN A 68 -9.13 -3.59 -0.26
N ILE A 69 -8.11 -4.39 0.07
CA ILE A 69 -6.70 -3.99 -0.08
C ILE A 69 -6.32 -3.74 -1.55
N ALA A 70 -6.81 -4.54 -2.49
CA ALA A 70 -6.61 -4.32 -3.92
C ALA A 70 -7.28 -3.03 -4.41
N SER A 71 -8.49 -2.70 -3.96
CA SER A 71 -9.18 -1.43 -4.29
C SER A 71 -8.39 -0.23 -3.76
N GLY A 72 -7.95 -0.31 -2.50
CA GLY A 72 -7.13 0.74 -1.86
C GLY A 72 -5.79 0.93 -2.55
N LEU A 73 -5.14 -0.17 -2.95
CA LEU A 73 -3.88 -0.13 -3.69
C LEU A 73 -4.06 0.44 -5.10
N LEU A 74 -5.12 0.04 -5.81
CA LEU A 74 -5.48 0.60 -7.12
C LEU A 74 -5.67 2.11 -7.04
N LEU A 75 -6.44 2.58 -6.05
CA LEU A 75 -6.71 4.00 -5.88
C LEU A 75 -5.47 4.76 -5.38
N ALA A 76 -4.59 4.13 -4.59
CA ALA A 76 -3.32 4.74 -4.17
C ALA A 76 -2.31 4.86 -5.31
N VAL A 77 -2.18 3.84 -6.15
CA VAL A 77 -1.21 3.79 -7.27
C VAL A 77 -1.71 4.65 -8.43
N LEU A 78 -2.95 4.48 -8.87
CA LEU A 78 -3.51 5.26 -9.98
C LEU A 78 -3.99 6.65 -9.53
N GLY A 79 -4.47 6.84 -8.31
CA GLY A 79 -5.08 8.11 -7.88
C GLY A 79 -6.43 8.35 -8.55
N ILE A 80 -6.57 9.51 -9.20
CA ILE A 80 -7.80 9.95 -9.90
C ILE A 80 -8.27 8.94 -10.98
N PRO A 81 -7.41 8.42 -11.88
CA PRO A 81 -7.84 7.38 -12.82
C PRO A 81 -8.27 6.08 -12.12
N GLY A 82 -7.74 5.78 -10.92
CA GLY A 82 -8.14 4.61 -10.13
C GLY A 82 -9.54 4.78 -9.54
N PHE A 83 -9.86 6.00 -9.10
CA PHE A 83 -11.21 6.37 -8.67
C PHE A 83 -12.24 6.21 -9.79
N ALA A 84 -11.92 6.70 -11.00
CA ALA A 84 -12.80 6.56 -12.17
C ALA A 84 -13.03 5.09 -12.55
N ALA A 85 -11.98 4.26 -12.51
CA ALA A 85 -12.09 2.83 -12.76
C ALA A 85 -12.99 2.12 -11.73
N LEU A 86 -12.86 2.45 -10.44
CA LEU A 86 -13.67 1.85 -9.37
C LEU A 86 -15.14 2.28 -9.46
N CYS A 87 -15.42 3.54 -9.80
CA CYS A 87 -16.77 3.99 -10.14
C CYS A 87 -17.35 3.23 -11.32
N ALA A 88 -16.60 3.08 -12.41
CA ALA A 88 -17.05 2.34 -13.58
C ALA A 88 -17.35 0.88 -13.24
N PHE A 89 -16.47 0.22 -12.48
CA PHE A 89 -16.71 -1.15 -11.99
C PHE A 89 -17.94 -1.27 -11.12
N ALA A 90 -18.18 -0.31 -10.21
CA ALA A 90 -19.35 -0.34 -9.32
C ALA A 90 -20.68 -0.05 -10.03
N VAL A 91 -20.65 0.53 -11.24
CA VAL A 91 -21.85 0.82 -12.06
C VAL A 91 -22.10 -0.26 -13.11
N PHE A 92 -21.04 -0.87 -13.67
CA PHE A 92 -21.15 -1.88 -14.73
C PHE A 92 -21.27 -3.32 -14.23
N LEU A 93 -20.96 -3.58 -12.96
CA LEU A 93 -21.08 -4.88 -12.30
C LEU A 93 -22.27 -4.89 -11.35
#